data_AF-A0A1E7QLM8-F1
#
_entry.id   AF-A0A1E7QLM8-F1
#
_cell.length_a   1.000
_cell.length_b   1.000
_cell.length_c   1.000
_cell.angle_alpha   90.00
_cell.angle_beta   90.00
_cell.angle_gamma   90.00
#
_symmetry.space_group_name_H-M   'P 1'
#
loop_
_entity.id
_entity.type
_entity.pdbx_description
1 polymer ?
#
loop_
_entity_poly.entity_id
_entity_poly.type
_entity_poly.pdbx_seq_one_letter_code
_entity_poly.pdbx_strand_id
1 'polypeptide(L)'
;MLFHKYRLVGKDENGNSYYESSTGKRWVMYNKTPDPTTVQPNWHMWLHYSDDTLPVSSKKIHVKHAAGTIKNKNYYESWSPDN
;
A
#
# COMPACT_ATOMS: atom_id res chain seq x y z
N MET A 1 -33.73 -8.35 10.26
CA MET A 1 -32.76 -7.25 10.45
C MET A 1 -31.41 -7.70 9.93
N LEU A 2 -30.96 -7.15 8.79
CA LEU A 2 -29.61 -7.40 8.26
C LEU A 2 -28.66 -6.39 8.90
N PHE A 3 -27.96 -6.80 9.95
CA PHE A 3 -26.77 -6.08 10.39
C PHE A 3 -25.72 -6.26 9.30
N HIS A 4 -25.33 -5.17 8.63
CA HIS A 4 -24.20 -5.21 7.71
C HIS A 4 -22.97 -5.58 8.54
N LYS A 5 -22.52 -6.83 8.41
CA LYS A 5 -21.43 -7.39 9.19
C LYS A 5 -20.13 -6.84 8.61
N TYR A 6 -19.52 -5.92 9.35
CA TYR A 6 -18.16 -5.46 9.11
C TYR A 6 -17.20 -6.22 10.01
N ARG A 7 -16.02 -6.53 9.49
CA ARG A 7 -14.93 -7.19 10.19
C ARG A 7 -13.77 -6.22 10.31
N LEU A 8 -13.27 -6.03 11.53
CA LEU A 8 -12.00 -5.34 11.75
C LEU A 8 -10.88 -6.23 11.22
N VAL A 9 -10.12 -5.72 10.25
CA VAL A 9 -9.02 -6.44 9.60
C VAL A 9 -7.72 -6.20 10.36
N GLY A 10 -7.47 -4.95 10.76
CA GLY A 10 -6.28 -4.60 11.51
C GLY A 10 -6.17 -3.10 11.80
N LYS A 11 -5.06 -2.74 12.43
CA LYS A 11 -4.67 -1.37 12.70
C LYS A 11 -3.23 -1.14 12.24
N ASP A 12 -2.93 0.06 11.74
CA ASP A 12 -1.56 0.46 11.43
C ASP A 12 -0.84 1.10 12.64
N GLU A 13 0.43 1.44 12.46
CA GLU A 13 1.26 2.12 13.48
C GLU A 13 0.78 3.55 13.77
N ASN A 14 0.04 4.16 12.83
CA ASN A 14 -0.54 5.49 12.96
C ASN A 14 -1.88 5.45 13.75
N GLY A 15 -2.38 4.25 14.05
CA GLY A 15 -3.62 3.97 14.75
C GLY A 15 -4.84 3.90 13.84
N ASN A 16 -4.70 4.05 12.52
CA ASN A 16 -5.80 3.91 11.58
C ASN A 16 -6.32 2.48 11.62
N SER A 17 -7.65 2.33 11.63
CA SER A 17 -8.31 1.03 11.71
C SER A 17 -8.95 0.68 10.38
N TYR A 18 -8.71 -0.54 9.90
CA TYR A 18 -9.13 -1.01 8.59
C TYR A 18 -10.22 -2.06 8.73
N TYR A 19 -11.27 -1.92 7.91
CA TYR A 19 -12.47 -2.74 7.99
C TYR A 19 -12.86 -3.28 6.62
N GLU A 20 -13.46 -4.46 6.64
CA GLU A 20 -13.96 -5.15 5.45
C GLU A 20 -15.41 -5.61 5.70
N SER A 21 -16.29 -5.43 4.72
CA SER A 21 -17.63 -6.04 4.75
C SER A 21 -17.61 -7.46 4.20
N SER A 22 -18.63 -8.24 4.54
CA SER A 22 -18.88 -9.54 3.89
C SER A 22 -19.08 -9.45 2.37
N THR A 23 -19.35 -8.26 1.83
CA THR A 23 -19.48 -7.99 0.39
C THR A 23 -18.17 -7.54 -0.27
N GLY A 24 -17.05 -7.52 0.48
CA GLY A 24 -15.74 -7.12 -0.02
C GLY A 24 -15.49 -5.62 -0.04
N LYS A 25 -16.40 -4.78 0.50
CA LYS A 25 -16.13 -3.35 0.62
C LYS A 25 -15.08 -3.11 1.70
N ARG A 26 -14.06 -2.33 1.38
CA ARG A 26 -12.94 -1.99 2.29
C ARG A 26 -12.98 -0.51 2.64
N TRP A 27 -12.73 -0.16 3.89
CA TRP A 27 -12.60 1.24 4.31
C TRP A 27 -11.64 1.40 5.49
N VAL A 28 -11.14 2.62 5.65
CA VAL A 28 -10.27 3.03 6.74
C VAL A 28 -10.99 4.04 7.63
N MET A 29 -10.83 3.87 8.94
CA MET A 29 -11.18 4.87 9.95
C MET A 29 -9.89 5.48 10.45
N TYR A 30 -9.67 6.76 10.12
CA TYR A 30 -8.52 7.50 10.59
C TYR A 30 -8.60 7.73 12.09
N ASN A 31 -7.47 7.57 12.78
CA ASN A 31 -7.39 7.83 14.21
C ASN A 31 -7.40 9.33 14.54
N LYS A 32 -6.90 10.14 13.61
CA LYS A 32 -6.75 11.60 13.76
C LYS A 32 -7.50 12.30 12.62
N THR A 33 -6.98 13.45 12.17
CA THR A 33 -7.46 14.15 10.97
C THR A 33 -7.54 13.18 9.78
N PRO A 34 -8.67 13.17 9.05
CA PRO A 34 -8.80 12.35 7.84
C PRO A 34 -7.79 12.80 6.78
N ASP A 35 -6.68 12.07 6.69
CA ASP A 35 -5.60 12.35 5.74
C ASP A 35 -5.19 11.05 5.04
N PRO A 36 -5.55 10.88 3.76
CA PRO A 36 -5.22 9.69 2.97
C PRO A 36 -3.72 9.41 2.85
N THR A 37 -2.88 10.43 2.97
CA THR A 37 -1.41 10.27 2.87
C THR A 37 -0.82 9.52 4.07
N THR A 38 -1.56 9.44 5.17
CA THR A 38 -1.12 8.73 6.38
C THR A 38 -1.29 7.21 6.29
N VAL A 39 -1.99 6.72 5.27
CA VAL A 39 -2.19 5.29 5.03
C VAL A 39 -0.87 4.65 4.59
N GLN A 40 -0.44 3.58 5.27
CA GLN A 40 0.78 2.88 4.90
C GLN A 40 0.66 2.20 3.52
N PRO A 41 1.77 2.02 2.76
CA PRO A 41 1.72 1.47 1.40
C PRO A 41 1.01 0.12 1.29
N ASN A 42 1.24 -0.81 2.23
CA ASN A 42 0.59 -2.12 2.21
C ASN A 42 -0.94 -2.01 2.40
N TRP A 43 -1.38 -1.11 3.28
CA TRP A 43 -2.80 -0.83 3.49
C TRP A 43 -3.43 -0.08 2.32
N HIS A 44 -2.66 0.78 1.64
CA HIS A 44 -3.10 1.45 0.42
C HIS A 44 -3.37 0.44 -0.70
N MET A 45 -2.44 -0.49 -0.94
CA MET A 45 -2.63 -1.58 -1.92
C MET A 45 -3.87 -2.42 -1.61
N TRP A 46 -4.06 -2.77 -0.33
CA TRP A 46 -5.22 -3.52 0.13
C TRP A 46 -6.54 -2.75 -0.07
N LEU A 47 -6.58 -1.45 0.25
CA LEU A 47 -7.75 -0.60 0.03
C LEU A 47 -8.13 -0.48 -1.46
N HIS A 48 -7.12 -0.48 -2.34
CA HIS A 48 -7.29 -0.34 -3.79
C HIS A 48 -7.44 -1.68 -4.54
N TYR A 49 -7.72 -2.79 -3.84
CA TYR A 49 -7.91 -4.13 -4.43
C TYR A 49 -6.72 -4.60 -5.29
N SER A 50 -5.55 -4.01 -5.08
CA SER A 50 -4.36 -4.35 -5.87
C SER A 50 -3.62 -5.56 -5.30
N ASP A 51 -3.81 -5.83 -4.01
CA ASP A 51 -3.28 -6.99 -3.32
C ASP A 51 -4.34 -7.52 -2.34
N ASP A 52 -4.61 -8.83 -2.40
CA ASP A 52 -5.52 -9.53 -1.49
C ASP A 52 -4.80 -10.12 -0.27
N THR A 53 -3.47 -10.02 -0.22
CA THR A 53 -2.72 -10.35 0.97
C THR A 53 -3.06 -9.35 2.06
N LEU A 54 -3.62 -9.86 3.15
CA LEU A 54 -3.85 -9.06 4.33
C LEU A 54 -2.48 -8.57 4.83
N PRO A 55 -2.32 -7.26 5.13
CA PRO A 55 -1.13 -6.75 5.79
C PRO A 55 -1.14 -7.20 7.25
N VAL A 56 -1.07 -8.52 7.48
CA VAL A 56 -0.93 -9.13 8.80
C VAL A 56 0.49 -8.88 9.23
N SER A 57 0.72 -7.72 9.84
CA SER A 57 1.99 -7.31 10.46
C SER A 57 3.18 -7.89 9.71
N SER A 58 3.28 -7.57 8.41
CA SER A 58 4.47 -7.93 7.65
C SER A 58 5.59 -7.09 8.23
N LYS A 59 6.26 -7.70 9.21
CA LYS A 59 7.48 -7.25 9.88
C LYS A 59 8.26 -6.51 8.81
N LYS A 60 8.39 -5.17 8.93
CA LYS A 60 9.05 -4.35 7.91
C LYS A 60 10.44 -4.95 7.71
N ILE A 61 10.61 -5.77 6.68
CA ILE A 61 11.93 -6.05 6.17
C ILE A 61 12.26 -4.73 5.52
N HIS A 62 12.97 -3.89 6.26
CA HIS A 62 13.62 -2.72 5.72
C HIS A 62 14.60 -3.26 4.69
N VAL A 63 14.10 -3.48 3.46
CA VAL A 63 14.95 -3.79 2.33
C VAL A 63 15.69 -2.48 2.14
N LYS A 64 16.88 -2.41 2.73
CA LYS A 64 17.82 -1.34 2.42
C LYS A 64 17.85 -1.32 0.90
N HIS A 65 17.48 -0.19 0.29
CA HIS A 65 17.87 0.04 -1.09
C HIS A 65 19.39 0.03 -1.06
N ALA A 66 19.99 -1.15 -1.24
CA ALA A 66 21.37 -1.26 -1.61
C ALA A 66 21.41 -0.55 -2.96
N ALA A 67 21.83 0.71 -2.95
CA ALA A 67 22.05 1.50 -4.14
C ALA A 67 23.25 0.91 -4.89
N GLY A 68 23.08 -0.29 -5.42
CA GLY A 68 23.91 -0.92 -6.43
C GLY A 68 23.21 -0.75 -7.76
N THR A 69 23.09 0.49 -8.24
CA THR A 69 22.74 0.73 -9.63
C THR A 69 23.86 0.16 -10.50
N ILE A 70 23.69 -1.02 -11.09
CA ILE A 70 24.43 -1.35 -12.31
C ILE A 70 23.78 -0.52 -13.41
N LYS A 71 24.27 0.71 -13.61
CA LYS A 71 23.92 1.51 -14.78
C LYS A 71 24.53 0.82 -16.00
N ASN A 72 23.72 0.11 -16.78
CA ASN A 72 24.13 -0.27 -18.14
C ASN A 72 24.34 1.02 -18.93
N LYS A 73 25.59 1.30 -19.33
CA LYS A 73 26.03 2.59 -19.91
C LYS A 73 25.50 2.87 -21.33
N ASN A 74 24.68 1.99 -21.91
CA ASN A 74 24.41 1.99 -23.36
C ASN A 74 23.12 2.74 -23.75
N TYR A 75 22.47 3.47 -22.83
CA TYR A 75 21.21 4.17 -23.13
C TYR A 75 21.39 5.51 -23.84
N TYR A 76 22.58 6.12 -23.78
CA TYR A 76 22.86 7.40 -24.46
C TYR A 76 23.44 7.25 -25.88
N GLU A 77 23.82 6.04 -26.31
CA GLU A 77 24.48 5.85 -27.62
C GLU A 77 23.49 5.63 -28.78
N SER A 78 22.17 5.54 -28.51
CA SER A 78 21.14 5.28 -29.53
C SER A 78 20.21 6.46 -29.82
N TRP A 79 20.41 7.62 -29.19
CA TRP A 79 19.59 8.81 -29.44
C TRP A 79 20.44 9.90 -30.09
N SER A 80 20.51 9.87 -31.43
CA SER A 80 21.02 10.96 -32.25
C SER A 80 19.82 11.76 -32.79
N PRO A 81 19.70 13.06 -32.50
CA PRO A 81 18.58 13.89 -32.97
C PRO A 81 18.66 14.32 -34.45
N ASP A 82 19.66 13.86 -35.21
CA ASP A 82 19.86 14.21 -36.63
C ASP A 82 19.53 13.03 -37.57
N ASN A 83 18.25 12.66 -37.71
CA ASN A 83 17.75 11.84 -38.83
C ASN A 83 16.45 12.41 -39.39
#